data_AF-A0A1Y4SYZ5-F1
#
_entry.id   AF-A0A1Y4SYZ5-F1
#
_cell.length_a   1.000
_cell.length_b   1.000
_cell.length_c   1.000
_cell.angle_alpha   90.00
_cell.angle_beta   90.00
_cell.angle_gamma   90.00
#
_symmetry.space_group_name_H-M   'P 1'
#
loop_
_entity.id
_entity.type
_entity.pdbx_description
1 polymer ?
#
loop_
_entity_poly.entity_id
_entity_poly.type
_entity_poly.pdbx_seq_one_letter_code
_entity_poly.pdbx_strand_id
1 'polypeptide(L)'
;MMNFYRLNHRLQQMTLKILKNLCHRHDIVIEDGDLKIILHLIKDNPHTVLNDEYTPILLSEISQKTSQKTCLSFKPLLDQSYLLKEIE
;
A
#
# COMPACT_ATOMS: atom_id res chain seq x y z
N MET A 1 15.33 14.11 -7.81
CA MET A 1 15.79 13.03 -6.91
C MET A 1 14.67 12.78 -5.93
N MET A 2 14.03 11.61 -5.97
CA MET A 2 12.97 11.24 -5.04
C MET A 2 13.52 11.30 -3.61
N ASN A 3 12.91 12.11 -2.74
CA ASN A 3 13.34 12.21 -1.35
C ASN A 3 12.69 11.07 -0.55
N PHE A 4 13.38 9.93 -0.50
CA PHE A 4 12.92 8.73 0.22
C PHE A 4 12.58 9.00 1.69
N TYR A 5 13.27 9.92 2.35
CA TYR A 5 12.94 10.31 3.73
C TYR A 5 11.58 11.00 3.83
N ARG A 6 11.28 11.91 2.89
CA ARG A 6 9.98 12.60 2.83
C ARG A 6 8.84 11.63 2.48
N LEU A 7 9.05 10.73 1.52
CA LEU A 7 8.06 9.72 1.15
C LEU A 7 7.80 8.75 2.29
N ASN A 8 8.85 8.26 2.95
CA ASN A 8 8.71 7.40 4.12
C ASN A 8 7.93 8.12 5.24
N HIS A 9 8.27 9.37 5.56
CA HIS A 9 7.53 10.14 6.55
C HIS A 9 6.03 10.25 6.20
N ARG A 10 5.68 10.45 4.93
CA ARG A 10 4.28 10.50 4.49
C ARG A 10 3.59 9.14 4.52
N LEU A 11 4.29 8.04 4.21
CA LEU A 11 3.78 6.68 4.42
C LEU A 11 3.47 6.42 5.90
N GLN A 12 4.36 6.84 6.80
CA GLN A 12 4.15 6.68 8.24
C GLN A 12 2.93 7.49 8.74
N GLN A 13 2.68 8.66 8.14
CA GLN A 13 1.49 9.47 8.40
C GLN A 13 0.22 8.97 7.71
N MET A 14 0.30 8.01 6.79
CA MET A 14 -0.87 7.44 6.12
C MET A 14 -1.80 6.82 7.15
N THR A 15 -3.07 7.21 7.11
CA THR A 15 -4.12 6.64 7.97
C THR A 15 -4.97 5.67 7.18
N LEU A 16 -5.69 4.80 7.89
CA LEU A 16 -6.66 3.90 7.26
C LEU A 16 -7.68 4.65 6.41
N LYS A 17 -8.10 5.85 6.85
CA LYS A 17 -9.03 6.70 6.11
C LYS A 17 -8.46 7.15 4.78
N ILE A 18 -7.19 7.54 4.74
CA ILE A 18 -6.50 7.94 3.50
C ILE A 18 -6.40 6.75 2.55
N LEU A 19 -5.95 5.59 3.05
CA LEU A 19 -5.83 4.37 2.26
C LEU A 19 -7.18 3.91 1.69
N LYS A 20 -8.24 3.97 2.50
CA LYS A 20 -9.60 3.63 2.09
C LYS A 20 -10.13 4.59 1.03
N ASN A 21 -9.91 5.90 1.20
CA ASN A 21 -10.28 6.89 0.20
C ASN A 21 -9.54 6.67 -1.12
N LEU A 22 -8.26 6.32 -1.07
CA LEU A 22 -7.47 5.99 -2.26
C LEU A 22 -8.04 4.76 -2.98
N CYS A 23 -8.37 3.69 -2.24
CA CYS A 23 -9.02 2.51 -2.81
C CYS A 23 -10.34 2.89 -3.49
N HIS A 24 -11.17 3.71 -2.83
CA HIS A 24 -12.45 4.15 -3.37
C HIS A 24 -12.32 5.00 -4.65
N ARG A 25 -11.33 5.89 -4.73
CA ARG A 25 -11.04 6.70 -5.94
C ARG A 25 -10.65 5.86 -7.16
N HIS A 26 -10.18 4.64 -6.95
CA HIS A 26 -9.73 3.74 -8.00
C HIS A 26 -10.64 2.51 -8.16
N ASP A 27 -11.88 2.57 -7.64
CA ASP A 27 -12.86 1.48 -7.70
C ASP A 27 -12.36 0.14 -7.10
N ILE A 28 -11.45 0.23 -6.12
CA ILE A 28 -10.92 -0.93 -5.39
C ILE A 28 -11.72 -1.14 -4.11
N VAL A 29 -12.32 -2.33 -4.00
CA VAL A 29 -13.12 -2.74 -2.84
C VAL A 29 -12.34 -3.76 -2.02
N ILE A 30 -11.86 -3.32 -0.85
CA ILE A 30 -11.18 -4.16 0.16
C ILE A 30 -11.82 -3.85 1.51
N GLU A 31 -12.02 -4.89 2.33
CA GLU A 31 -12.62 -4.74 3.65
C GLU A 31 -11.70 -3.96 4.61
N ASP A 32 -12.29 -3.23 5.55
CA ASP A 32 -11.54 -2.40 6.50
C ASP A 32 -10.54 -3.22 7.35
N GLY A 33 -10.85 -4.49 7.63
CA GLY A 33 -9.95 -5.40 8.34
C GLY A 33 -8.67 -5.67 7.56
N ASP A 34 -8.82 -6.04 6.29
CA ASP A 34 -7.72 -6.28 5.36
C ASP A 34 -6.91 -5.01 5.09
N LEU A 35 -7.58 -3.86 4.91
CA LEU A 35 -6.89 -2.58 4.76
C LEU A 35 -6.04 -2.20 5.97
N LYS A 36 -6.47 -2.55 7.20
CA LYS A 36 -5.65 -2.33 8.40
C LYS A 36 -4.40 -3.19 8.39
N ILE A 37 -4.53 -4.45 7.97
CA ILE A 37 -3.38 -5.37 7.85
C ILE A 37 -2.40 -4.83 6.81
N ILE A 38 -2.88 -4.46 5.63
CA ILE A 38 -2.06 -3.87 4.56
C ILE A 38 -1.36 -2.59 5.03
N LEU A 39 -2.08 -1.68 5.69
CA LEU A 39 -1.49 -0.46 6.23
C LEU A 39 -0.39 -0.75 7.26
N HIS A 40 -0.58 -1.77 8.10
CA HIS A 40 0.44 -2.18 9.06
C HIS A 40 1.71 -2.70 8.35
N LEU A 41 1.56 -3.56 7.33
CA LEU A 41 2.70 -4.09 6.56
C LEU A 41 3.49 -2.99 5.86
N ILE A 42 2.80 -2.03 5.24
CA ILE A 42 3.43 -0.88 4.58
C ILE A 42 4.23 -0.03 5.59
N LYS A 43 3.71 0.14 6.82
CA LYS A 43 4.39 0.92 7.85
C LYS A 43 5.56 0.18 8.49
N ASP A 44 5.42 -1.13 8.65
CA ASP A 44 6.46 -2.00 9.19
C ASP A 44 7.67 -2.06 8.24
N ASN A 45 7.41 -2.17 6.93
CA ASN A 45 8.46 -2.18 5.92
C ASN A 45 8.14 -1.27 4.72
N PRO A 46 8.35 0.06 4.85
CA PRO A 46 8.01 1.03 3.81
C PRO A 46 8.84 0.89 2.53
N HIS A 47 10.01 0.24 2.61
CA HIS A 47 10.85 -0.02 1.44
C HIS A 47 10.17 -0.89 0.39
N THR A 48 9.23 -1.73 0.82
CA THR A 48 8.45 -2.59 -0.09
C THR A 48 7.49 -1.82 -0.99
N VAL A 49 7.18 -0.57 -0.65
CA VAL A 49 6.38 0.36 -1.47
C VAL A 49 7.28 1.35 -2.22
N LEU A 50 8.39 1.77 -1.60
CA LEU A 50 9.28 2.80 -2.16
C LEU A 50 10.25 2.28 -3.22
N ASN A 51 10.46 0.96 -3.29
CA ASN A 51 11.29 0.31 -4.28
C ASN A 51 10.54 -0.86 -4.91
N ASP A 52 10.36 -0.77 -6.24
CA ASP A 52 9.63 -1.75 -7.05
C ASP A 52 10.23 -3.17 -6.97
N GLU A 53 11.54 -3.30 -6.74
CA GLU A 53 12.20 -4.61 -6.57
C GLU A 53 11.67 -5.38 -5.35
N TYR A 54 11.18 -4.66 -4.33
CA TYR A 54 10.64 -5.25 -3.10
C TYR A 54 9.09 -5.31 -3.09
N THR A 55 8.41 -4.77 -4.11
CA THR A 55 6.95 -4.86 -4.25
C THR A 55 6.43 -6.30 -4.23
N PRO A 56 7.08 -7.30 -4.85
CA PRO A 56 6.65 -8.69 -4.77
C PRO A 56 6.62 -9.25 -3.34
N ILE A 57 7.50 -8.76 -2.45
CA ILE A 57 7.55 -9.19 -1.04
C ILE A 57 6.28 -8.74 -0.33
N LEU A 58 5.90 -7.46 -0.47
CA LEU A 58 4.66 -6.93 0.11
C LEU A 58 3.43 -7.67 -0.43
N LEU A 59 3.36 -7.92 -1.73
CA LEU A 59 2.24 -8.67 -2.32
C LEU A 59 2.15 -10.09 -1.75
N SER A 60 3.29 -10.76 -1.54
CA SER A 60 3.34 -12.07 -0.89
C SER A 60 2.81 -12.00 0.55
N GLU A 61 3.26 -11.02 1.34
CA GLU A 61 2.81 -10.85 2.72
C GLU A 61 1.31 -10.52 2.82
N ILE A 62 0.80 -9.66 1.93
CA ILE A 62 -0.63 -9.36 1.84
C ILE A 62 -1.41 -10.65 1.54
N SER A 63 -0.97 -11.43 0.55
CA SER A 63 -1.65 -12.68 0.19
C SER A 63 -1.66 -13.70 1.32
N GLN A 64 -0.60 -13.74 2.15
CA GLN A 64 -0.50 -14.67 3.30
C GLN A 64 -1.32 -14.21 4.50
N LYS A 65 -1.41 -12.91 4.76
CA LYS A 65 -2.06 -12.35 5.97
C LYS A 65 -3.52 -11.94 5.76
N THR A 66 -3.97 -11.84 4.51
CA THR A 66 -5.35 -11.49 4.14
C THR A 66 -5.95 -12.60 3.26
N SER A 67 -5.98 -12.39 1.94
CA SER A 67 -6.37 -13.38 0.95
C SER A 67 -5.73 -13.08 -0.41
N GLN A 68 -5.68 -14.08 -1.29
CA GLN A 68 -5.22 -13.89 -2.67
C GLN A 68 -6.10 -12.88 -3.42
N LYS A 69 -7.42 -12.85 -3.16
CA LYS A 69 -8.35 -11.88 -3.72
C LYS A 69 -7.96 -10.45 -3.32
N THR A 70 -7.71 -10.24 -2.03
CA THR A 70 -7.29 -8.94 -1.49
C THR A 70 -5.96 -8.48 -2.09
N CYS A 71 -4.99 -9.38 -2.21
CA CYS A 71 -3.70 -9.10 -2.87
C CYS A 71 -3.89 -8.64 -4.32
N LEU A 72 -4.68 -9.37 -5.10
CA LEU A 72 -4.97 -9.01 -6.50
C LEU A 72 -5.73 -7.69 -6.63
N SER A 73 -6.67 -7.41 -5.73
CA SER A 73 -7.38 -6.12 -5.67
C SER A 73 -6.46 -4.96 -5.29
N PHE A 74 -5.45 -5.20 -4.44
CA PHE A 74 -4.52 -4.16 -3.97
C PHE A 74 -3.41 -3.87 -4.97
N LYS A 75 -2.94 -4.89 -5.70
CA LYS A 75 -1.81 -4.81 -6.64
C LYS A 75 -1.82 -3.58 -7.58
N PRO A 76 -2.95 -3.17 -8.19
CA PRO A 76 -3.00 -1.97 -9.04
C PRO A 76 -2.54 -0.68 -8.35
N LEU A 77 -2.73 -0.55 -7.03
CA LEU A 77 -2.27 0.63 -6.27
C LEU A 77 -0.74 0.77 -6.24
N LEU A 78 -0.04 -0.37 -6.31
CA LEU A 78 1.42 -0.44 -6.36
C LEU A 78 1.91 -0.33 -7.81
N ASP A 79 1.39 -1.17 -8.70
CA ASP A 79 1.82 -1.24 -10.12
C ASP A 79 1.60 0.08 -10.88
N GLN A 80 0.54 0.83 -10.57
CA GLN A 80 0.24 2.11 -11.22
C GLN A 80 0.80 3.32 -10.43
N SER A 81 1.58 3.04 -9.39
CA SER A 81 2.18 4.00 -8.46
C SER A 81 1.15 4.95 -7.84
N TYR A 82 -0.12 4.55 -7.73
CA TYR A 82 -1.17 5.39 -7.14
C TYR A 82 -0.86 5.72 -5.70
N LEU A 83 -0.33 4.75 -4.95
CA LEU A 83 0.02 4.95 -3.57
C LEU A 83 1.18 5.95 -3.40
N LEU A 84 2.16 5.92 -4.31
CA LEU A 84 3.26 6.89 -4.35
C LEU A 84 2.77 8.29 -4.74
N LYS A 85 1.86 8.39 -5.73
CA LYS A 85 1.28 9.68 -6.15
C LYS A 85 0.45 10.35 -5.06
N GLU A 86 -0.25 9.59 -4.22
CA GLU A 86 -1.03 10.14 -3.09
C GLU A 86 -0.11 10.73 -2.00
N ILE A 87 1.11 10.24 -1.87
CA ILE A 87 2.09 10.68 -0.87
C ILE A 87 3.21 11.59 -1.42
N GLU A 88 3.25 11.87 -2.71
CA GLU A 88 4.17 12.86 -3.32
C GLU A 88 3.74 14.31 -3.04
#